data_AF-A0A352FPP3-F1
#
_entry.id   AF-A0A352FPP3-F1
#
_cell.length_a   1.000
_cell.length_b   1.000
_cell.length_c   1.000
_cell.angle_alpha   90.00
_cell.angle_beta   90.00
_cell.angle_gamma   90.00
#
_symmetry.space_group_name_H-M   'P 1'
#
loop_
_entity.id
_entity.type
_entity.pdbx_description
1 polymer ?
#
loop_
_entity_poly.entity_id
_entity_poly.type
_entity_poly.pdbx_seq_one_letter_code
_entity_poly.pdbx_strand_id
1 'polypeptide(L)'
;MINGVFLISIAATSFDNLSRLPVTLLRPVGVLQLFSWSFYDRLITSRGMATLKWALLLSLFMSTVGYLTPFSTKLSALLVIFYQGLLRSFGHFNHDEIIGIYFVMVLGFSPCGDAFSVDSWPSNRIEKRPLFAYGYPILLMQILLAWSYFSSALIKLRVAGFGYFSPDNLPILAIYHSLDNLHDTHFRLAFWLPTVRQYLPFAVGLVLVWELLFPLAVFWKRARWWILGFGVVFHLVTLLLMNFFFAYQLAMYVVFFDWPAIVRWCRRRRILKGLSSRWRRFRIVPERFPGIRVVGFKKKGMLLWDKECRFCACVVSGLKRIARKSFAECPYQTIVETLPQPVRRWSKCQAHWISEQGEVSGGSTALIDVLEGSGRTMLASFLDTAACRPILWFSIRFVSQVAHKKRPGN
;
A
#
# COMPACT_ATOMS: atom_id res chain seq x y z
N MET A 1 -3.37 -0.95 -2.19
CA MET A 1 -4.70 -0.34 -2.42
C MET A 1 -5.75 -0.85 -1.42
N ILE A 2 -6.00 -2.15 -1.32
CA ILE A 2 -6.95 -2.71 -0.33
C ILE A 2 -6.57 -2.36 1.12
N ASN A 3 -5.26 -2.33 1.47
CA ASN A 3 -4.79 -1.81 2.76
C ASN A 3 -5.22 -0.35 2.99
N GLY A 4 -5.31 0.46 1.94
CA GLY A 4 -5.80 1.84 2.00
C GLY A 4 -7.31 1.93 2.20
N VAL A 5 -8.07 0.99 1.63
CA VAL A 5 -9.53 0.89 1.87
C VAL A 5 -9.79 0.52 3.33
N PHE A 6 -9.10 -0.49 3.85
CA PHE A 6 -9.15 -0.81 5.28
C PHE A 6 -8.68 0.37 6.14
N LEU A 7 -7.61 1.07 5.76
CA LEU A 7 -7.14 2.25 6.51
C LEU A 7 -8.25 3.29 6.66
N ILE A 8 -8.93 3.64 5.57
CA ILE A 8 -10.00 4.63 5.56
C ILE A 8 -11.18 4.13 6.41
N SER A 9 -11.60 2.87 6.21
CA SER A 9 -12.71 2.29 6.96
C SER A 9 -12.42 2.21 8.46
N ILE A 10 -11.23 1.75 8.88
CA ILE A 10 -10.83 1.70 10.30
C ILE A 10 -10.70 3.11 10.89
N ALA A 11 -10.20 4.08 10.12
CA ALA A 11 -10.13 5.47 10.57
C ALA A 11 -11.52 6.02 10.89
N ALA A 12 -12.49 5.80 9.98
CA ALA A 12 -13.87 6.23 10.12
C ALA A 12 -14.66 5.46 11.19
N THR A 13 -14.28 4.23 11.50
CA THR A 13 -15.00 3.37 12.46
C THR A 13 -14.67 3.73 13.91
N SER A 14 -15.70 3.93 14.75
CA SER A 14 -15.51 4.11 16.20
C SER A 14 -15.28 2.77 16.89
N PHE A 15 -14.16 2.65 17.58
CA PHE A 15 -13.84 1.47 18.40
C PHE A 15 -14.39 1.60 19.83
N ASP A 16 -14.85 2.79 20.21
CA ASP A 16 -15.40 3.07 21.54
C ASP A 16 -16.68 2.25 21.79
N ASN A 17 -17.55 2.14 20.77
CA ASN A 17 -18.77 1.33 20.85
C ASN A 17 -18.46 -0.13 21.17
N LEU A 18 -17.42 -0.71 20.56
CA LEU A 18 -17.02 -2.09 20.83
C LEU A 18 -16.46 -2.25 22.24
N SER A 19 -15.78 -1.23 22.77
CA SER A 19 -15.23 -1.25 24.13
C SER A 19 -16.29 -1.22 25.23
N ARG A 20 -17.54 -0.85 24.90
CA ARG A 20 -18.68 -0.83 25.83
C ARG A 20 -19.47 -2.14 25.83
N LEU A 21 -19.18 -3.06 24.91
CA LEU A 21 -19.87 -4.35 24.88
C LEU A 21 -19.35 -5.24 26.01
N PRO A 22 -20.24 -5.91 26.77
CA PRO A 22 -19.81 -6.83 27.80
C PRO A 22 -19.11 -8.05 27.17
N VAL A 23 -17.94 -8.41 27.73
CA VAL A 23 -17.12 -9.55 27.26
C VAL A 23 -17.90 -10.87 27.30
N THR A 24 -18.93 -10.97 28.14
CA THR A 24 -19.81 -12.14 28.25
C THR A 24 -20.62 -12.42 26.97
N LEU A 25 -20.81 -11.43 26.09
CA LEU A 25 -21.42 -11.63 24.77
C LEU A 25 -20.44 -12.20 23.73
N LEU A 26 -19.14 -12.11 23.99
CA LEU A 26 -18.12 -12.56 23.06
C LEU A 26 -18.15 -14.08 22.94
N ARG A 27 -18.29 -14.57 21.71
CA ARG A 27 -18.13 -15.98 21.33
C ARG A 27 -16.93 -16.09 20.38
N PRO A 28 -15.71 -16.26 20.90
CA PRO A 28 -14.51 -16.32 20.06
C PRO A 28 -14.62 -17.39 18.97
N VAL A 29 -14.31 -17.02 17.73
CA VAL A 29 -14.36 -17.91 16.57
C VAL A 29 -12.95 -18.25 16.05
N GLY A 30 -12.76 -19.49 15.59
CA GLY A 30 -11.50 -19.94 14.99
C GLY A 30 -10.30 -19.75 15.91
N VAL A 31 -9.21 -19.16 15.41
CA VAL A 31 -7.96 -18.95 16.17
C VAL A 31 -8.12 -18.06 17.40
N LEU A 32 -9.19 -17.28 17.49
CA LEU A 32 -9.48 -16.46 18.67
C LEU A 32 -9.79 -17.32 19.91
N GLN A 33 -10.22 -18.57 19.72
CA GLN A 33 -10.46 -19.50 20.82
C GLN A 33 -9.19 -19.87 21.60
N LEU A 34 -8.01 -19.59 21.04
CA LEU A 34 -6.72 -19.86 21.68
C LEU A 34 -6.34 -18.83 22.75
N PHE A 35 -7.01 -17.66 22.80
CA PHE A 35 -6.72 -16.63 23.80
C PHE A 35 -7.55 -16.82 25.07
N SER A 36 -6.97 -16.50 26.23
CA SER A 36 -7.65 -16.58 27.51
C SER A 36 -8.72 -15.48 27.68
N TRP A 37 -9.72 -15.72 28.54
CA TRP A 37 -10.70 -14.69 28.90
C TRP A 37 -10.05 -13.42 29.46
N SER A 38 -8.99 -13.57 30.26
CA SER A 38 -8.21 -12.44 30.78
C SER A 38 -7.51 -11.59 29.72
N PHE A 39 -7.29 -12.13 28.51
CA PHE A 39 -6.85 -11.33 27.37
C PHE A 39 -7.98 -10.46 26.85
N TYR A 40 -9.18 -11.02 26.68
CA TYR A 40 -10.36 -10.30 26.24
C TYR A 40 -10.82 -9.23 27.23
N ASP A 41 -10.75 -9.51 28.54
CA ASP A 41 -11.07 -8.54 29.60
C ASP A 41 -10.17 -7.30 29.53
N ARG A 42 -8.92 -7.46 29.10
CA ARG A 42 -7.99 -6.33 28.92
C ARG A 42 -8.19 -5.64 27.56
N LEU A 43 -8.45 -6.42 26.53
CA LEU A 43 -8.61 -5.94 25.16
C LEU A 43 -9.90 -5.12 24.99
N ILE A 44 -11.03 -5.61 25.49
CA ILE A 44 -12.36 -5.00 25.39
C ILE A 44 -12.51 -3.96 26.53
N THR A 45 -11.60 -2.99 26.50
CA THR A 45 -11.62 -1.79 27.31
C THR A 45 -11.35 -0.60 26.40
N SER A 46 -11.70 0.63 26.78
CA SER A 46 -11.45 1.80 25.92
C SER A 46 -9.97 1.94 25.57
N ARG A 47 -9.05 1.63 26.49
CA ARG A 47 -7.60 1.63 26.25
C ARG A 47 -7.15 0.49 25.35
N GLY A 48 -7.64 -0.73 25.58
CA GLY A 48 -7.30 -1.91 24.77
C GLY A 48 -7.75 -1.74 23.32
N MET A 49 -9.00 -1.33 23.11
CA MET A 49 -9.55 -1.06 21.79
C MET A 49 -8.88 0.13 21.09
N ALA A 50 -8.54 1.21 21.82
CA ALA A 50 -7.77 2.31 21.25
C ALA A 50 -6.37 1.86 20.80
N THR A 51 -5.71 1.02 21.59
CA THR A 51 -4.39 0.46 21.24
C THR A 51 -4.48 -0.39 19.97
N LEU A 52 -5.50 -1.27 19.87
CA LEU A 52 -5.76 -2.05 18.67
C LEU A 52 -6.03 -1.15 17.45
N LYS A 53 -6.84 -0.10 17.60
CA LYS A 53 -7.12 0.86 16.52
C LYS A 53 -5.85 1.52 16.01
N TRP A 54 -5.01 2.05 16.90
CA TRP A 54 -3.77 2.71 16.51
C TRP A 54 -2.77 1.74 15.86
N ALA A 55 -2.68 0.50 16.37
CA ALA A 55 -1.84 -0.54 15.75
C ALA A 55 -2.32 -0.88 14.33
N LEU A 56 -3.64 -1.00 14.12
CA LEU A 56 -4.24 -1.18 12.79
C LEU A 56 -3.94 0.00 11.88
N LEU A 57 -4.21 1.22 12.31
CA LEU A 57 -3.99 2.42 11.50
C LEU A 57 -2.53 2.56 11.08
N LEU A 58 -1.59 2.38 12.02
CA LEU A 58 -0.16 2.48 11.72
C LEU A 58 0.29 1.39 10.76
N SER A 59 -0.07 0.13 11.02
CA SER A 59 0.32 -1.00 10.15
C SER A 59 -0.29 -0.87 8.74
N LEU A 60 -1.57 -0.50 8.63
CA LEU A 60 -2.25 -0.27 7.35
C LEU A 60 -1.68 0.94 6.61
N PHE A 61 -1.35 2.02 7.30
CA PHE A 61 -0.70 3.18 6.71
C PHE A 61 0.67 2.82 6.13
N MET A 62 1.53 2.20 6.94
CA MET A 62 2.85 1.73 6.51
C MET A 62 2.76 0.76 5.33
N SER A 63 1.83 -0.19 5.38
CA SER A 63 1.54 -1.15 4.30
C SER A 63 1.03 -0.46 3.02
N THR A 64 0.23 0.61 3.16
CA THR A 64 -0.33 1.37 2.04
C THR A 64 0.73 2.20 1.32
N VAL A 65 1.64 2.85 2.06
CA VAL A 65 2.75 3.62 1.48
C VAL A 65 3.92 2.72 1.05
N GLY A 66 3.96 1.47 1.52
CA GLY A 66 5.05 0.53 1.27
C GLY A 66 6.31 0.91 2.07
N TYR A 67 6.16 1.13 3.36
CA TYR A 67 7.27 1.31 4.30
C TYR A 67 7.41 0.05 5.16
N LEU A 68 8.63 -0.50 5.22
CA LEU A 68 8.91 -1.83 5.80
C LEU A 68 7.96 -2.91 5.25
N THR A 69 7.71 -2.88 3.94
CA THR A 69 6.65 -3.60 3.23
C THR A 69 6.51 -5.06 3.62
N PRO A 70 7.59 -5.88 3.67
CA PRO A 70 7.46 -7.30 4.05
C PRO A 70 6.93 -7.51 5.48
N PHE A 71 7.20 -6.56 6.39
CA PHE A 71 6.73 -6.59 7.76
C PHE A 71 5.36 -5.93 7.90
N SER A 72 5.19 -4.72 7.36
CA SER A 72 3.96 -3.94 7.50
C SER A 72 2.77 -4.61 6.81
N THR A 73 2.95 -5.26 5.67
CA THR A 73 1.88 -6.00 4.98
C THR A 73 1.42 -7.22 5.79
N LYS A 74 2.33 -8.04 6.30
CA LYS A 74 2.01 -9.20 7.15
C LYS A 74 1.36 -8.79 8.46
N LEU A 75 1.91 -7.77 9.11
CA LEU A 75 1.34 -7.23 10.35
C LEU A 75 -0.07 -6.68 10.10
N SER A 76 -0.27 -5.92 9.01
CA SER A 76 -1.59 -5.41 8.64
C SER A 76 -2.58 -6.54 8.35
N ALA A 77 -2.16 -7.61 7.66
CA ALA A 77 -3.01 -8.77 7.42
C ALA A 77 -3.40 -9.47 8.73
N LEU A 78 -2.43 -9.72 9.62
CA LEU A 78 -2.66 -10.34 10.92
C LEU A 78 -3.64 -9.53 11.77
N LEU A 79 -3.40 -8.22 11.89
CA LEU A 79 -4.25 -7.33 12.67
C LEU A 79 -5.65 -7.18 12.08
N VAL A 80 -5.78 -7.11 10.76
CA VAL A 80 -7.09 -7.08 10.08
C VAL A 80 -7.85 -8.38 10.30
N ILE A 81 -7.20 -9.55 10.16
CA ILE A 81 -7.82 -10.86 10.46
C ILE A 81 -8.29 -10.89 11.91
N PHE A 82 -7.43 -10.48 12.84
CA PHE A 82 -7.75 -10.45 14.26
C PHE A 82 -8.95 -9.54 14.55
N TYR A 83 -8.96 -8.31 14.04
CA TYR A 83 -10.05 -7.36 14.22
C TYR A 83 -11.37 -7.85 13.62
N GLN A 84 -11.32 -8.38 12.40
CA GLN A 84 -12.51 -8.89 11.71
C GLN A 84 -13.06 -10.17 12.36
N GLY A 85 -12.19 -11.02 12.93
CA GLY A 85 -12.59 -12.15 13.77
C GLY A 85 -13.20 -11.68 15.08
N LEU A 86 -12.66 -10.63 15.70
CA LEU A 86 -13.19 -10.07 16.95
C LEU A 86 -14.61 -9.53 16.73
N LEU A 87 -14.85 -8.77 15.66
CA LEU A 87 -16.18 -8.29 15.31
C LEU A 87 -17.18 -9.44 15.11
N ARG A 88 -16.79 -10.48 14.37
CA ARG A 88 -17.64 -11.65 14.10
C ARG A 88 -17.92 -12.48 15.36
N SER A 89 -17.05 -12.39 16.37
CA SER A 89 -17.26 -13.04 17.67
C SER A 89 -18.42 -12.41 18.47
N PHE A 90 -18.93 -11.24 18.06
CA PHE A 90 -20.15 -10.63 18.61
C PHE A 90 -21.42 -10.94 17.79
N GLY A 91 -21.34 -11.85 16.81
CA GLY A 91 -22.51 -12.38 16.10
C GLY A 91 -22.84 -11.70 14.76
N HIS A 92 -22.19 -10.59 14.41
CA HIS A 92 -22.39 -9.95 13.10
C HIS A 92 -21.43 -10.50 12.04
N PHE A 93 -21.99 -11.08 10.98
CA PHE A 93 -21.24 -11.61 9.84
C PHE A 93 -21.46 -10.76 8.60
N ASN A 94 -20.68 -9.69 8.45
CA ASN A 94 -20.57 -9.03 7.16
C ASN A 94 -19.64 -9.86 6.25
N HIS A 95 -20.05 -10.10 5.01
CA HIS A 95 -19.26 -10.87 4.05
C HIS A 95 -18.45 -9.98 3.12
N ASP A 96 -18.70 -8.67 3.09
CA ASP A 96 -17.97 -7.72 2.25
C ASP A 96 -16.47 -7.66 2.61
N GLU A 97 -16.12 -7.66 3.89
CA GLU A 97 -14.71 -7.52 4.28
C GLU A 97 -13.91 -8.81 4.09
N ILE A 98 -14.57 -9.98 4.04
CA ILE A 98 -13.88 -11.29 3.99
C ILE A 98 -12.99 -11.39 2.75
N ILE A 99 -13.50 -10.98 1.59
CA ILE A 99 -12.69 -10.97 0.37
C ILE A 99 -11.53 -9.96 0.46
N GLY A 100 -11.72 -8.85 1.18
CA GLY A 100 -10.66 -7.90 1.49
C GLY A 100 -9.57 -8.51 2.37
N ILE A 101 -9.96 -9.33 3.36
CA ILE A 101 -9.04 -10.10 4.21
C ILE A 101 -8.18 -11.03 3.35
N TYR A 102 -8.79 -11.74 2.39
CA TYR A 102 -8.03 -12.59 1.47
C TYR A 102 -7.02 -11.79 0.64
N PHE A 103 -7.39 -10.60 0.17
CA PHE A 103 -6.47 -9.76 -0.60
C PHE A 103 -5.29 -9.25 0.24
N VAL A 104 -5.51 -8.81 1.49
CA VAL A 104 -4.39 -8.38 2.35
C VAL A 104 -3.47 -9.56 2.69
N MET A 105 -3.99 -10.77 2.84
CA MET A 105 -3.18 -11.98 3.00
C MET A 105 -2.34 -12.25 1.75
N VAL A 106 -2.94 -12.29 0.56
CA VAL A 106 -2.19 -12.49 -0.69
C VAL A 106 -1.10 -11.44 -0.84
N LEU A 107 -1.39 -10.17 -0.52
CA LEU A 107 -0.40 -9.10 -0.57
C LEU A 107 0.75 -9.29 0.42
N GLY A 108 0.47 -9.76 1.64
CA GLY A 108 1.46 -10.04 2.69
C GLY A 108 2.50 -11.12 2.32
N PHE A 109 2.17 -11.97 1.35
CA PHE A 109 3.06 -13.01 0.81
C PHE A 109 3.51 -12.75 -0.63
N SER A 110 3.23 -11.56 -1.17
CA SER A 110 3.61 -11.16 -2.54
C SER A 110 4.69 -10.08 -2.54
N PRO A 111 5.49 -9.95 -3.62
CA PRO A 111 6.45 -8.86 -3.80
C PRO A 111 5.75 -7.52 -4.16
N CYS A 112 4.70 -7.14 -3.43
CA CYS A 112 3.91 -5.94 -3.73
C CYS A 112 4.68 -4.61 -3.49
N GLY A 113 5.81 -4.67 -2.78
CA GLY A 113 6.66 -3.53 -2.48
C GLY A 113 7.66 -3.14 -3.58
N ASP A 114 7.85 -3.94 -4.62
CA ASP A 114 9.06 -3.79 -5.46
C ASP A 114 9.02 -2.59 -6.43
N ALA A 115 7.84 -2.00 -6.67
CA ALA A 115 7.65 -0.95 -7.68
C ALA A 115 7.44 0.47 -7.13
N PHE A 116 6.45 0.65 -6.25
CA PHE A 116 5.95 1.97 -5.81
C PHE A 116 6.06 2.21 -4.30
N SER A 117 6.71 1.32 -3.56
CA SER A 117 6.91 1.45 -2.12
C SER A 117 7.93 2.52 -1.77
N VAL A 118 7.85 3.06 -0.55
CA VAL A 118 8.90 3.88 0.06
C VAL A 118 10.22 3.11 0.13
N ASP A 119 10.17 1.81 0.46
CA ASP A 119 11.35 0.94 0.55
C ASP A 119 12.12 0.83 -0.78
N SER A 120 11.41 0.94 -1.91
CA SER A 120 12.00 0.88 -3.25
C SER A 120 12.71 2.17 -3.67
N TRP A 121 12.61 3.27 -2.89
CA TRP A 121 13.17 4.56 -3.29
C TRP A 121 14.70 4.59 -3.33
N PRO A 122 15.44 4.09 -2.32
CA PRO A 122 16.89 4.06 -2.34
C PRO A 122 17.45 3.09 -3.39
N SER A 123 16.69 2.05 -3.71
CA SER A 123 17.12 1.05 -4.68
C SER A 123 16.94 1.55 -6.12
N ASN A 124 18.06 1.69 -6.83
CA ASN A 124 18.06 1.73 -8.30
C ASN A 124 18.01 0.31 -8.92
N ARG A 125 18.01 -0.73 -8.09
CA ARG A 125 17.84 -2.13 -8.50
C ARG A 125 16.40 -2.53 -8.22
N ILE A 126 15.54 -2.46 -9.24
CA ILE A 126 14.38 -3.36 -9.25
C ILE A 126 15.01 -4.75 -9.36
N GLU A 127 15.04 -5.50 -8.26
CA GLU A 127 15.39 -6.92 -8.35
C GLU A 127 14.47 -7.53 -9.40
N LYS A 128 15.07 -8.03 -10.49
CA LYS A 128 14.33 -8.62 -11.60
C LYS A 128 13.82 -9.98 -11.15
N ARG A 129 12.79 -9.98 -10.30
CA ARG A 129 12.01 -11.18 -10.01
C ARG A 129 11.33 -11.66 -11.30
N PRO A 130 11.11 -12.97 -11.47
CA PRO A 130 10.40 -13.48 -12.64
C PRO A 130 9.00 -12.86 -12.74
N LEU A 131 8.52 -12.63 -13.96
CA LEU A 131 7.20 -12.03 -14.21
C LEU A 131 6.07 -12.75 -13.48
N PHE A 132 6.18 -14.08 -13.34
CA PHE A 132 5.24 -14.92 -12.62
C PHE A 132 5.05 -14.50 -11.15
N ALA A 133 6.11 -14.03 -10.46
CA ALA A 133 6.04 -13.61 -9.07
C ALA A 133 5.08 -12.42 -8.85
N TYR A 134 4.81 -11.64 -9.91
CA TYR A 134 3.86 -10.53 -9.89
C TYR A 134 2.51 -10.91 -10.51
N GLY A 135 2.51 -11.77 -11.53
CA GLY A 135 1.29 -12.20 -12.21
C GLY A 135 0.41 -13.12 -11.36
N TYR A 136 1.02 -14.08 -10.64
CA TYR A 136 0.28 -15.07 -9.85
C TYR A 136 -0.57 -14.44 -8.73
N PRO A 137 -0.06 -13.52 -7.88
CA PRO A 137 -0.89 -12.86 -6.86
C PRO A 137 -2.08 -12.11 -7.45
N ILE A 138 -1.92 -11.46 -8.60
CA ILE A 138 -3.01 -10.75 -9.28
C ILE A 138 -4.07 -11.74 -9.78
N LEU A 139 -3.64 -12.83 -10.43
CA LEU A 139 -4.55 -13.86 -10.90
C LEU A 139 -5.30 -14.52 -9.72
N LEU A 140 -4.60 -14.82 -8.63
CA LEU A 140 -5.21 -15.38 -7.42
C LEU A 140 -6.27 -14.44 -6.84
N MET A 141 -5.98 -13.13 -6.74
CA MET A 141 -6.97 -12.13 -6.30
C MET A 141 -8.17 -12.04 -7.26
N GLN A 142 -7.96 -12.12 -8.58
CA GLN A 142 -9.05 -12.17 -9.57
C GLN A 142 -9.93 -13.41 -9.39
N ILE A 143 -9.32 -14.59 -9.18
CA ILE A 143 -10.03 -15.84 -8.94
C ILE A 143 -10.81 -15.79 -7.63
N LEU A 144 -10.22 -15.27 -6.55
CA LEU A 144 -10.90 -15.13 -5.25
C LEU A 144 -12.14 -14.23 -5.35
N LEU A 145 -12.02 -13.11 -6.06
CA LEU A 145 -13.14 -12.20 -6.28
C LEU A 145 -14.20 -12.82 -7.20
N ALA A 146 -13.80 -13.55 -8.23
CA ALA A 146 -14.74 -14.28 -9.06
C ALA A 146 -15.47 -15.40 -8.28
N TRP A 147 -14.73 -16.10 -7.44
CA TRP A 147 -15.25 -17.16 -6.58
C TRP A 147 -16.28 -16.63 -5.60
N SER A 148 -16.11 -15.42 -5.03
CA SER A 148 -17.10 -14.86 -4.11
C SER A 148 -18.46 -14.64 -4.78
N TYR A 149 -18.48 -14.10 -6.01
CA TYR A 149 -19.75 -13.96 -6.76
C TYR A 149 -20.33 -15.31 -7.18
N PHE A 150 -19.48 -16.18 -7.72
CA PHE A 150 -19.92 -17.49 -8.18
C PHE A 150 -20.52 -18.34 -7.05
N SER A 151 -19.82 -18.42 -5.91
CA SER A 151 -20.29 -19.16 -4.73
C SER A 151 -21.53 -18.53 -4.09
N SER A 152 -21.69 -17.20 -4.14
CA SER A 152 -22.91 -16.49 -3.73
C SER A 152 -24.13 -16.97 -4.54
N ALA A 153 -24.02 -17.08 -5.86
CA ALA A 153 -25.10 -17.63 -6.68
C ALA A 153 -25.39 -19.11 -6.36
N LEU A 154 -24.34 -19.93 -6.23
CA LEU A 154 -24.51 -21.35 -5.93
C LEU A 154 -25.22 -21.58 -4.59
N ILE A 155 -24.89 -20.82 -3.54
CA ILE A 155 -25.53 -21.00 -2.25
C ILE A 155 -27.00 -20.55 -2.26
N LYS A 156 -27.32 -19.47 -3.00
CA LYS A 156 -28.72 -19.03 -3.20
C LYS A 156 -29.54 -20.12 -3.88
N LEU A 157 -29.02 -20.69 -4.97
CA LEU A 157 -29.69 -21.78 -5.68
C LEU A 157 -29.78 -23.06 -4.83
N ARG A 158 -28.75 -23.38 -4.05
CA ARG A 158 -28.73 -24.58 -3.20
C ARG A 158 -29.73 -24.49 -2.04
N VAL A 159 -29.78 -23.34 -1.36
CA VAL A 159 -30.56 -23.18 -0.13
C VAL A 159 -32.02 -22.82 -0.43
N ALA A 160 -32.25 -21.88 -1.35
CA ALA A 160 -33.60 -21.40 -1.64
C ALA A 160 -34.22 -22.05 -2.89
N GLY A 161 -33.43 -22.74 -3.73
CA GLY A 161 -33.92 -23.39 -4.94
C GLY A 161 -34.63 -22.42 -5.88
N PHE A 162 -35.69 -22.90 -6.53
CA PHE A 162 -36.56 -22.05 -7.36
C PHE A 162 -37.37 -21.02 -6.54
N GLY A 163 -37.53 -21.24 -5.23
CA GLY A 163 -38.20 -20.29 -4.34
C GLY A 163 -37.49 -18.92 -4.28
N TYR A 164 -36.19 -18.87 -4.61
CA TYR A 164 -35.44 -17.62 -4.71
C TYR A 164 -36.00 -16.66 -5.77
N PHE A 165 -36.68 -17.19 -6.79
CA PHE A 165 -37.33 -16.43 -7.86
C PHE A 165 -38.78 -16.03 -7.53
N SER A 166 -39.24 -16.24 -6.29
CA SER A 166 -40.57 -15.78 -5.89
C SER A 166 -40.69 -14.25 -6.07
N PRO A 167 -41.80 -13.72 -6.62
CA PRO A 167 -42.05 -12.29 -6.73
C PRO A 167 -41.91 -11.53 -5.40
N ASP A 168 -42.16 -12.20 -4.28
CA ASP A 168 -42.12 -11.60 -2.95
C ASP A 168 -40.74 -11.68 -2.28
N ASN A 169 -39.80 -12.49 -2.80
CA ASN A 169 -38.49 -12.70 -2.17
C ASN A 169 -37.65 -11.41 -2.09
N LEU A 170 -37.43 -10.73 -3.22
CA LEU A 170 -36.63 -9.51 -3.27
C LEU A 170 -37.27 -8.34 -2.49
N PRO A 171 -38.59 -8.07 -2.59
CA PRO A 171 -39.24 -7.06 -1.76
C PRO A 171 -39.05 -7.30 -0.26
N ILE A 172 -39.29 -8.54 0.20
CA ILE A 172 -39.13 -8.90 1.62
C ILE A 172 -37.69 -8.66 2.05
N LEU A 173 -36.72 -9.15 1.28
CA LEU A 173 -35.29 -9.01 1.60
C LEU A 173 -34.85 -7.54 1.62
N ALA A 174 -35.30 -6.75 0.64
CA ALA A 174 -34.97 -5.33 0.54
C ALA A 174 -35.58 -4.50 1.68
N ILE A 175 -36.83 -4.76 2.05
CA ILE A 175 -37.49 -4.09 3.18
C ILE A 175 -36.81 -4.49 4.49
N TYR A 176 -36.56 -5.79 4.68
CA TYR A 176 -35.86 -6.30 5.87
C TYR A 176 -34.51 -5.62 6.06
N HIS A 177 -33.66 -5.59 5.03
CA HIS A 177 -32.36 -4.91 5.13
C HIS A 177 -32.47 -3.39 5.25
N SER A 178 -33.51 -2.76 4.69
CA SER A 178 -33.71 -1.32 4.85
C SER A 178 -34.12 -0.94 6.28
N LEU A 179 -34.83 -1.84 6.98
CA LEU A 179 -35.22 -1.67 8.38
C LEU A 179 -34.12 -2.08 9.37
N ASP A 180 -33.30 -3.07 9.01
CA ASP A 180 -32.24 -3.64 9.86
C ASP A 180 -30.92 -2.83 9.82
N ASN A 181 -30.76 -1.91 8.86
CA ASN A 181 -29.44 -1.33 8.56
C ASN A 181 -28.95 -0.24 9.52
N LEU A 182 -27.64 -0.33 9.83
CA LEU A 182 -26.81 0.64 10.57
C LEU A 182 -26.39 1.87 9.74
N HIS A 183 -26.75 1.94 8.46
CA HIS A 183 -26.47 3.10 7.62
C HIS A 183 -27.62 4.10 7.71
N ASP A 184 -27.37 5.29 8.25
CA ASP A 184 -28.31 6.42 8.43
C ASP A 184 -28.93 6.97 7.12
N THR A 185 -28.72 6.28 6.00
CA THR A 185 -29.34 6.60 4.73
C THR A 185 -30.79 6.12 4.73
N HIS A 186 -31.72 7.07 4.94
CA HIS A 186 -33.19 6.86 4.93
C HIS A 186 -33.76 6.48 3.55
N PHE A 187 -33.18 5.51 2.84
CA PHE A 187 -33.64 5.11 1.52
C PHE A 187 -34.99 4.38 1.61
N ARG A 188 -36.04 4.99 1.05
CA ARG A 188 -37.40 4.43 1.03
C ARG A 188 -37.74 3.67 -0.26
N LEU A 189 -36.78 3.48 -1.17
CA LEU A 189 -37.06 2.83 -2.46
C LEU A 189 -37.47 1.36 -2.30
N ALA A 190 -37.01 0.66 -1.25
CA ALA A 190 -37.40 -0.72 -0.96
C ALA A 190 -38.93 -0.91 -0.91
N PHE A 191 -39.64 0.07 -0.34
CA PHE A 191 -41.11 0.03 -0.16
C PHE A 191 -41.89 0.17 -1.46
N TRP A 192 -41.24 0.58 -2.56
CA TRP A 192 -41.85 0.60 -3.89
C TRP A 192 -41.79 -0.75 -4.60
N LEU A 193 -40.88 -1.66 -4.21
CA LEU A 193 -40.69 -2.95 -4.87
C LEU A 193 -41.95 -3.84 -4.92
N PRO A 194 -42.84 -3.87 -3.91
CA PRO A 194 -44.09 -4.61 -4.00
C PRO A 194 -44.97 -4.23 -5.20
N THR A 195 -44.93 -2.97 -5.64
CA THR A 195 -45.75 -2.49 -6.78
C THR A 195 -45.31 -3.06 -8.13
N VAL A 196 -44.04 -3.48 -8.23
CA VAL A 196 -43.42 -4.03 -9.45
C VAL A 196 -43.02 -5.50 -9.29
N ARG A 197 -43.51 -6.18 -8.25
CA ARG A 197 -43.06 -7.52 -7.83
C ARG A 197 -43.09 -8.58 -8.93
N GLN A 198 -44.02 -8.48 -9.86
CA GLN A 198 -44.14 -9.40 -11.00
C GLN A 198 -42.92 -9.42 -11.93
N TYR A 199 -42.14 -8.34 -11.99
CA TYR A 199 -40.94 -8.24 -12.83
C TYR A 199 -39.65 -8.64 -12.09
N LEU A 200 -39.68 -8.69 -10.76
CA LEU A 200 -38.49 -8.94 -9.94
C LEU A 200 -37.87 -10.34 -10.13
N PRO A 201 -38.63 -11.43 -10.41
CA PRO A 201 -38.03 -12.72 -10.72
C PRO A 201 -37.04 -12.67 -11.88
N PHE A 202 -37.35 -11.89 -12.93
CA PHE A 202 -36.45 -11.71 -14.09
C PHE A 202 -35.19 -10.92 -13.71
N ALA A 203 -35.35 -9.85 -12.92
CA ALA A 203 -34.22 -9.06 -12.43
C ALA A 203 -33.29 -9.90 -11.54
N VAL A 204 -33.86 -10.68 -10.62
CA VAL A 204 -33.12 -11.62 -9.76
C VAL A 204 -32.41 -12.68 -10.61
N GLY A 205 -33.10 -13.23 -11.63
CA GLY A 205 -32.50 -14.19 -12.55
C GLY A 205 -31.34 -13.61 -13.34
N LEU A 206 -31.44 -12.37 -13.81
CA LEU A 206 -30.34 -11.68 -14.48
C LEU A 206 -29.13 -11.50 -13.55
N VAL A 207 -29.35 -11.13 -12.28
CA VAL A 207 -28.29 -11.02 -11.28
C VAL A 207 -27.65 -12.38 -11.02
N LEU A 208 -28.43 -13.45 -10.86
CA LEU A 208 -27.89 -14.80 -10.66
C LEU A 208 -27.07 -15.29 -11.86
N VAL A 209 -27.54 -15.06 -13.08
CA VAL A 209 -26.78 -15.37 -14.29
C VAL A 209 -25.48 -14.59 -14.31
N TRP A 210 -25.51 -13.29 -13.97
CA TRP A 210 -24.30 -12.49 -13.88
C TRP A 210 -23.32 -13.01 -12.81
N GLU A 211 -23.79 -13.36 -11.61
CA GLU A 211 -22.96 -13.92 -10.54
C GLU A 211 -22.32 -15.27 -10.96
N LEU A 212 -23.10 -16.15 -11.61
CA LEU A 212 -22.61 -17.43 -12.14
C LEU A 212 -21.59 -17.25 -13.27
N LEU A 213 -21.77 -16.22 -14.11
CA LEU A 213 -20.87 -15.93 -15.24
C LEU A 213 -19.68 -15.05 -14.84
N PHE A 214 -19.61 -14.55 -13.60
CA PHE A 214 -18.52 -13.69 -13.15
C PHE A 214 -17.12 -14.29 -13.39
N PRO A 215 -16.86 -15.61 -13.22
CA PRO A 215 -15.57 -16.22 -13.58
C PRO A 215 -15.10 -15.94 -15.00
N LEU A 216 -16.01 -15.70 -15.96
CA LEU A 216 -15.64 -15.30 -17.31
C LEU A 216 -14.89 -13.96 -17.36
N ALA A 217 -15.05 -13.08 -16.37
CA ALA A 217 -14.28 -11.84 -16.29
C ALA A 217 -12.77 -12.09 -16.12
N VAL A 218 -12.39 -13.21 -15.50
CA VAL A 218 -10.98 -13.61 -15.35
C VAL A 218 -10.40 -13.99 -16.70
N PHE A 219 -11.07 -14.89 -17.41
CA PHE A 219 -10.53 -15.54 -18.62
C PHE A 219 -10.81 -14.77 -19.92
N TRP A 220 -11.91 -14.01 -20.00
CA TRP A 220 -12.35 -13.36 -21.23
C TRP A 220 -12.30 -11.82 -21.16
N LYS A 221 -11.28 -11.24 -21.79
CA LYS A 221 -11.00 -9.79 -21.77
C LYS A 221 -12.16 -8.91 -22.27
N ARG A 222 -12.97 -9.38 -23.22
CA ARG A 222 -14.11 -8.61 -23.76
C ARG A 222 -15.31 -8.64 -22.81
N ALA A 223 -15.68 -9.83 -22.33
CA ALA A 223 -16.78 -9.99 -21.38
C ALA A 223 -16.51 -9.32 -20.03
N ARG A 224 -15.24 -9.28 -19.60
CA ARG A 224 -14.78 -8.63 -18.36
C ARG A 224 -15.40 -7.25 -18.12
N TRP A 225 -15.35 -6.36 -19.09
CA TRP A 225 -15.81 -4.99 -18.88
C TRP A 225 -17.32 -4.88 -18.73
N TRP A 226 -18.08 -5.76 -19.41
CA TRP A 226 -19.52 -5.87 -19.23
C TRP A 226 -19.87 -6.44 -17.85
N ILE A 227 -19.17 -7.50 -17.42
CA ILE A 227 -19.37 -8.11 -16.10
C ILE A 227 -19.05 -7.12 -14.98
N LEU A 228 -17.90 -6.43 -15.05
CA LEU A 228 -17.53 -5.43 -14.06
C LEU A 228 -18.49 -4.24 -14.08
N GLY A 229 -18.88 -3.76 -15.27
CA GLY A 229 -19.85 -2.68 -15.41
C GLY A 229 -21.20 -3.01 -14.80
N PHE A 230 -21.72 -4.21 -15.09
CA PHE A 230 -22.93 -4.72 -14.44
C PHE A 230 -22.77 -4.82 -12.92
N GLY A 231 -21.62 -5.27 -12.43
CA GLY A 231 -21.31 -5.32 -11.00
C GLY A 231 -21.36 -3.96 -10.32
N VAL A 232 -20.86 -2.89 -10.96
CA VAL A 232 -20.99 -1.52 -10.44
C VAL A 232 -22.46 -1.13 -10.34
N VAL A 233 -23.26 -1.37 -11.38
CA VAL A 233 -24.69 -1.07 -11.38
C VAL A 233 -25.41 -1.87 -10.30
N PHE A 234 -25.10 -3.17 -10.18
CA PHE A 234 -25.64 -4.04 -9.14
C PHE A 234 -25.40 -3.46 -7.73
N HIS A 235 -24.15 -3.08 -7.40
CA HIS A 235 -23.82 -2.51 -6.08
C HIS A 235 -24.51 -1.16 -5.82
N LEU A 236 -24.70 -0.34 -6.85
CA LEU A 236 -25.45 0.90 -6.72
C LEU A 236 -26.94 0.62 -6.48
N VAL A 237 -27.52 -0.35 -7.19
CA VAL A 237 -28.91 -0.76 -7.03
C VAL A 237 -29.12 -1.37 -5.64
N THR A 238 -28.23 -2.23 -5.14
CA THR A 238 -28.34 -2.78 -3.78
C THR A 238 -28.21 -1.71 -2.71
N LEU A 239 -27.36 -0.69 -2.91
CA LEU A 239 -27.29 0.45 -2.00
C LEU A 239 -28.63 1.21 -1.98
N LEU A 240 -29.20 1.52 -3.14
CA LEU A 240 -30.44 2.30 -3.22
C LEU A 240 -31.69 1.51 -2.76
N LEU A 241 -31.74 0.20 -3.02
CA LEU A 241 -32.91 -0.64 -2.74
C LEU A 241 -32.83 -1.38 -1.41
N MET A 242 -31.63 -1.75 -0.95
CA MET A 242 -31.42 -2.59 0.23
C MET A 242 -30.62 -1.87 1.33
N ASN A 243 -30.22 -0.62 1.09
CA ASN A 243 -29.46 0.22 2.02
C ASN A 243 -28.11 -0.36 2.46
N PHE A 244 -27.51 -1.25 1.66
CA PHE A 244 -26.22 -1.87 1.96
C PHE A 244 -25.24 -1.73 0.78
N PHE A 245 -23.99 -1.36 1.07
CA PHE A 245 -22.97 -1.11 0.05
C PHE A 245 -21.70 -1.95 0.25
N PHE A 246 -21.35 -2.73 -0.78
CA PHE A 246 -20.15 -3.57 -0.80
C PHE A 246 -18.91 -2.79 -1.27
N ALA A 247 -18.48 -1.83 -0.46
CA ALA A 247 -17.37 -0.94 -0.80
C ALA A 247 -16.06 -1.69 -1.06
N TYR A 248 -15.81 -2.77 -0.28
CA TYR A 248 -14.58 -3.54 -0.41
C TYR A 248 -14.56 -4.30 -1.74
N GLN A 249 -15.64 -5.02 -2.07
CA GLN A 249 -15.76 -5.72 -3.36
C GLN A 249 -15.58 -4.79 -4.56
N LEU A 250 -16.23 -3.62 -4.56
CA LEU A 250 -16.11 -2.67 -5.65
C LEU A 250 -14.69 -2.13 -5.77
N ALA A 251 -14.05 -1.79 -4.65
CA ALA A 251 -12.66 -1.37 -4.66
C ALA A 251 -11.76 -2.47 -5.24
N MET A 252 -12.04 -3.74 -4.96
CA MET A 252 -11.23 -4.85 -5.47
C MET A 252 -11.30 -5.04 -6.99
N TYR A 253 -12.25 -4.42 -7.71
CA TYR A 253 -12.33 -4.51 -9.17
C TYR A 253 -11.06 -3.98 -9.87
N VAL A 254 -10.27 -3.16 -9.18
CA VAL A 254 -8.98 -2.66 -9.69
C VAL A 254 -8.00 -3.74 -10.12
N VAL A 255 -8.12 -4.97 -9.60
CA VAL A 255 -7.22 -6.07 -9.97
C VAL A 255 -7.42 -6.54 -11.41
N PHE A 256 -8.54 -6.15 -12.04
CA PHE A 256 -8.84 -6.44 -13.44
C PHE A 256 -8.29 -5.40 -14.43
N PHE A 257 -7.77 -4.28 -13.94
CA PHE A 257 -7.26 -3.19 -14.77
C PHE A 257 -5.82 -3.47 -15.23
N ASP A 258 -5.54 -3.17 -16.51
CA ASP A 258 -4.17 -3.17 -17.05
C ASP A 258 -3.46 -1.86 -16.64
N TRP A 259 -3.00 -1.83 -15.40
CA TRP A 259 -2.24 -0.71 -14.84
C TRP A 259 -1.04 -0.29 -15.71
N PRO A 260 -0.21 -1.22 -16.26
CA PRO A 260 0.82 -0.86 -17.21
C PRO A 260 0.30 -0.11 -18.45
N ALA A 261 -0.81 -0.54 -19.06
CA ALA A 261 -1.41 0.17 -20.19
C ALA A 261 -1.91 1.56 -19.80
N ILE A 262 -2.56 1.70 -18.65
CA ILE A 262 -3.03 2.99 -18.13
C ILE A 262 -1.86 3.95 -17.91
N VAL A 263 -0.77 3.48 -17.28
CA VAL A 263 0.43 4.29 -17.06
C VAL A 263 1.06 4.71 -18.40
N ARG A 264 1.13 3.81 -19.38
CA ARG A 264 1.63 4.14 -20.74
C ARG A 264 0.75 5.19 -21.41
N TRP A 265 -0.57 5.04 -21.35
CA TRP A 265 -1.53 5.99 -21.89
C TRP A 265 -1.42 7.38 -21.25
N CYS A 266 -1.38 7.45 -19.91
CA CYS A 266 -1.19 8.70 -19.16
C CYS A 266 0.13 9.41 -19.51
N ARG A 267 1.20 8.63 -19.76
CA ARG A 267 2.49 9.18 -20.21
C ARG A 267 2.41 9.75 -21.62
N ARG A 268 1.76 9.06 -22.57
CA ARG A 268 1.57 9.54 -23.95
C ARG A 268 0.77 10.85 -24.00
N ARG A 269 -0.30 10.95 -23.21
CA ARG A 269 -1.14 12.17 -23.12
C ARG A 269 -0.52 13.30 -22.31
N ARG A 270 0.72 13.15 -21.81
CA ARG A 270 1.42 14.14 -20.99
C ARG A 270 0.69 14.56 -19.70
N ILE A 271 -0.39 13.87 -19.30
CA ILE A 271 -1.16 14.12 -18.07
C ILE A 271 -0.23 14.10 -16.85
N LEU A 272 0.74 13.16 -16.85
CA LEU A 272 1.71 13.02 -15.77
C LEU A 272 3.04 13.75 -16.03
N LYS A 273 3.18 14.56 -17.08
CA LYS A 273 4.50 15.07 -17.51
C LYS A 273 5.17 15.94 -16.45
N GLY A 274 4.41 16.81 -15.77
CA GLY A 274 4.92 17.68 -14.70
C GLY A 274 5.43 16.88 -13.48
N LEU A 275 4.52 16.13 -12.85
CA LEU A 275 4.81 15.29 -11.68
C LEU A 275 5.86 14.21 -11.98
N SER A 276 5.73 13.48 -13.09
CA SER A 276 6.66 12.41 -13.44
C SER A 276 8.05 12.93 -13.80
N SER A 277 8.17 14.10 -14.45
CA SER A 277 9.50 14.67 -14.76
C SER A 277 10.19 15.18 -13.50
N ARG A 278 9.45 15.79 -12.56
CA ARG A 278 9.98 16.23 -11.27
C ARG A 278 10.40 15.03 -10.43
N TRP A 279 9.54 14.02 -10.31
CA TRP A 279 9.83 12.79 -9.58
C TRP A 279 10.98 11.98 -10.20
N ARG A 280 11.03 11.90 -11.53
CA ARG A 280 12.12 11.20 -12.23
C ARG A 280 13.45 11.92 -12.03
N ARG A 281 13.48 13.27 -12.10
CA ARG A 281 14.68 14.04 -11.73
C ARG A 281 15.07 13.83 -10.27
N PHE A 282 14.09 13.72 -9.38
CA PHE A 282 14.31 13.39 -7.97
C PHE A 282 14.93 12.00 -7.78
N ARG A 283 14.49 10.98 -8.53
CA ARG A 283 15.00 9.59 -8.41
C ARG A 283 16.29 9.30 -9.19
N ILE A 284 16.53 9.93 -10.35
CA ILE A 284 17.62 9.53 -11.27
C ILE A 284 19.02 9.61 -10.66
N VAL A 285 19.26 10.50 -9.69
CA VAL A 285 20.60 10.68 -9.12
C VAL A 285 21.12 9.33 -8.59
N PRO A 286 22.25 8.80 -9.07
CA PRO A 286 22.75 7.50 -8.64
C PRO A 286 23.44 7.61 -7.27
N GLU A 287 23.22 6.63 -6.38
CA GLU A 287 23.91 6.58 -5.08
C GLU A 287 25.16 5.69 -5.07
N ARG A 288 25.37 4.92 -6.14
CA ARG A 288 26.57 4.10 -6.37
C ARG A 288 26.98 4.22 -7.82
N PHE A 289 28.28 4.20 -8.06
CA PHE A 289 28.89 4.32 -9.39
C PHE A 289 29.69 3.04 -9.70
N PRO A 290 29.00 1.90 -9.95
CA PRO A 290 29.67 0.63 -10.15
C PRO A 290 30.61 0.67 -11.37
N GLY A 291 31.81 0.13 -11.22
CA GLY A 291 32.82 0.10 -12.28
C GLY A 291 33.58 1.42 -12.49
N ILE A 292 33.23 2.48 -11.77
CA ILE A 292 33.96 3.76 -11.84
C ILE A 292 34.91 3.82 -10.66
N ARG A 293 36.20 3.96 -10.95
CA ARG A 293 37.25 4.19 -9.96
C ARG A 293 37.96 5.49 -10.23
N VAL A 294 38.26 6.21 -9.15
CA VAL A 294 39.01 7.46 -9.21
C VAL A 294 40.38 7.22 -8.60
N VAL A 295 41.42 7.32 -9.42
CA VAL A 295 42.83 7.14 -9.04
C VAL A 295 43.48 8.49 -8.72
N GLY A 296 44.55 8.49 -7.93
CA GLY A 296 45.34 9.68 -7.60
C GLY A 296 44.97 10.38 -6.28
N PHE A 297 44.07 9.81 -5.49
CA PHE A 297 43.69 10.35 -4.18
C PHE A 297 44.39 9.59 -3.03
N LYS A 298 44.81 10.32 -1.99
CA LYS A 298 45.59 9.79 -0.84
C LYS A 298 44.85 8.65 -0.12
N LYS A 299 45.61 7.80 0.59
CA LYS A 299 45.18 6.56 1.29
C LYS A 299 43.99 6.69 2.26
N LYS A 300 43.52 7.87 2.63
CA LYS A 300 42.35 8.05 3.52
C LYS A 300 41.19 8.52 2.64
N GLY A 301 40.07 7.80 2.65
CA GLY A 301 38.89 8.13 1.83
C GLY A 301 38.50 9.62 1.88
N MET A 302 37.90 10.11 0.80
CA MET A 302 37.70 11.53 0.56
C MET A 302 36.23 11.86 0.29
N LEU A 303 35.69 12.83 1.04
CA LEU A 303 34.36 13.38 0.84
C LEU A 303 34.39 14.58 -0.10
N LEU A 304 33.78 14.42 -1.26
CA LEU A 304 33.52 15.48 -2.22
C LEU A 304 32.19 16.14 -1.95
N TRP A 305 32.18 17.46 -1.95
CA TRP A 305 30.97 18.23 -1.68
C TRP A 305 30.97 19.55 -2.45
N ASP A 306 29.82 20.20 -2.53
CA ASP A 306 29.68 21.48 -3.23
C ASP A 306 29.93 22.66 -2.29
N LYS A 307 31.04 23.40 -2.49
CA LYS A 307 31.39 24.58 -1.67
C LYS A 307 30.33 25.68 -1.64
N GLU A 308 29.51 25.78 -2.69
CA GLU A 308 28.46 26.79 -2.80
C GLU A 308 27.16 26.35 -2.12
N CYS A 309 27.06 25.07 -1.73
CA CYS A 309 25.88 24.54 -1.06
C CYS A 309 26.02 24.66 0.47
N ARG A 310 25.30 25.62 1.07
CA ARG A 310 25.27 25.79 2.54
C ARG A 310 24.88 24.51 3.30
N PHE A 311 23.96 23.72 2.73
CA PHE A 311 23.58 22.43 3.32
C PHE A 311 24.74 21.44 3.29
N CYS A 312 25.46 21.31 2.17
CA CYS A 312 26.64 20.43 2.10
C CYS A 312 27.70 20.85 3.12
N ALA A 313 28.02 22.15 3.22
CA ALA A 313 28.96 22.66 4.23
C ALA A 313 28.53 22.29 5.65
N CYS A 314 27.24 22.46 5.97
CA CYS A 314 26.68 22.09 7.28
C CYS A 314 26.81 20.59 7.55
N VAL A 315 26.47 19.74 6.58
CA VAL A 315 26.60 18.28 6.69
C VAL A 315 28.05 17.87 6.91
N VAL A 316 29.01 18.43 6.16
CA VAL A 316 30.43 18.09 6.36
C VAL A 316 30.94 18.56 7.72
N SER A 317 30.56 19.77 8.17
CA SER A 317 30.88 20.26 9.52
C SER A 317 30.29 19.35 10.60
N GLY A 318 29.04 18.92 10.45
CA GLY A 318 28.40 17.96 11.35
C GLY A 318 29.13 16.62 11.38
N LEU A 319 29.47 16.06 10.21
CA LEU A 319 30.24 14.83 10.09
C LEU A 319 31.60 14.92 10.78
N LYS A 320 32.33 16.03 10.61
CA LYS A 320 33.62 16.25 11.29
C LYS A 320 33.48 16.28 12.81
N ARG A 321 32.41 16.86 13.35
CA ARG A 321 32.16 16.89 14.81
C ARG A 321 31.87 15.52 15.39
N ILE A 322 31.20 14.65 14.63
CA ILE A 322 30.85 13.31 15.10
C ILE A 322 31.88 12.25 14.74
N ALA A 323 32.75 12.46 13.75
CA ALA A 323 33.76 11.50 13.31
C ALA A 323 34.70 11.05 14.45
N ARG A 324 35.05 9.75 14.50
CA ARG A 324 36.10 9.25 15.42
C ARG A 324 37.49 9.29 14.79
N LYS A 325 37.57 9.15 13.47
CA LYS A 325 38.79 9.25 12.66
C LYS A 325 38.63 10.40 11.68
N SER A 326 39.69 11.16 11.46
CA SER A 326 39.70 12.21 10.44
C SER A 326 39.59 11.60 9.04
N PHE A 327 38.80 12.25 8.19
CA PHE A 327 38.66 11.92 6.78
C PHE A 327 39.03 13.14 5.93
N ALA A 328 39.46 12.91 4.68
CA ALA A 328 39.75 14.00 3.77
C ALA A 328 38.43 14.57 3.22
N GLU A 329 38.38 15.88 3.01
CA GLU A 329 37.27 16.51 2.29
C GLU A 329 37.82 17.47 1.23
N CYS A 330 37.09 17.63 0.14
CA CYS A 330 37.48 18.52 -0.93
C CYS A 330 36.24 19.05 -1.66
N PRO A 331 36.12 20.36 -1.90
CA PRO A 331 35.12 20.87 -2.82
C PRO A 331 35.27 20.22 -4.19
N TYR A 332 34.23 19.61 -4.75
CA TYR A 332 34.37 18.90 -6.03
C TYR A 332 34.85 19.84 -7.16
N GLN A 333 34.60 21.15 -7.04
CA GLN A 333 35.03 22.16 -8.01
C GLN A 333 36.56 22.21 -8.23
N THR A 334 37.36 21.85 -7.22
CA THR A 334 38.84 21.91 -7.33
C THR A 334 39.40 20.74 -8.14
N ILE A 335 38.65 19.65 -8.28
CA ILE A 335 39.06 18.42 -8.96
C ILE A 335 38.09 18.03 -10.07
N VAL A 336 37.22 18.94 -10.49
CA VAL A 336 36.10 18.63 -11.39
C VAL A 336 36.57 18.09 -12.75
N GLU A 337 37.76 18.50 -13.19
CA GLU A 337 38.38 18.04 -14.44
C GLU A 337 38.97 16.64 -14.35
N THR A 338 39.31 16.15 -13.14
CA THR A 338 39.85 14.80 -12.93
C THR A 338 38.76 13.78 -12.63
N LEU A 339 37.54 14.23 -12.35
CA LEU A 339 36.40 13.34 -12.09
C LEU A 339 35.90 12.67 -13.37
N PRO A 340 35.65 11.34 -13.34
CA PRO A 340 34.99 10.65 -14.44
C PRO A 340 33.66 11.31 -14.78
N GLN A 341 33.36 11.42 -16.08
CA GLN A 341 32.17 12.09 -16.59
C GLN A 341 30.86 11.70 -15.86
N PRO A 342 30.61 10.41 -15.52
CA PRO A 342 29.38 10.05 -14.82
C PRO A 342 29.31 10.62 -13.40
N VAL A 343 30.43 10.71 -12.68
CA VAL A 343 30.49 11.29 -11.32
C VAL A 343 30.36 12.81 -11.42
N ARG A 344 31.15 13.45 -12.31
CA ARG A 344 31.15 14.89 -12.56
C ARG A 344 29.75 15.44 -12.84
N ARG A 345 28.96 14.72 -13.65
CA ARG A 345 27.57 15.08 -13.98
C ARG A 345 26.69 15.27 -12.73
N TRP A 346 26.94 14.51 -11.66
CA TRP A 346 26.14 14.51 -10.44
C TRP A 346 26.82 15.21 -9.26
N SER A 347 28.09 15.62 -9.37
CA SER A 347 28.82 16.34 -8.31
C SER A 347 28.18 17.67 -7.93
N LYS A 348 27.46 18.30 -8.86
CA LYS A 348 26.65 19.48 -8.56
C LYS A 348 25.43 19.17 -7.70
N CYS A 349 24.88 17.95 -7.68
CA CYS A 349 23.58 17.67 -7.07
C CYS A 349 23.65 16.90 -5.76
N GLN A 350 24.82 16.36 -5.40
CA GLN A 350 25.01 15.57 -4.19
C GLN A 350 26.48 15.52 -3.78
N ALA A 351 26.72 15.22 -2.51
CA ALA A 351 28.05 14.83 -2.04
C ALA A 351 28.42 13.43 -2.55
N HIS A 352 29.71 13.17 -2.71
CA HIS A 352 30.25 11.87 -3.10
C HIS A 352 31.35 11.45 -2.13
N TRP A 353 31.39 10.17 -1.79
CA TRP A 353 32.50 9.60 -1.05
C TRP A 353 33.36 8.77 -2.02
N ILE A 354 34.67 9.00 -1.98
CA ILE A 354 35.66 8.21 -2.69
C ILE A 354 36.37 7.34 -1.66
N SER A 355 36.17 6.02 -1.74
CA SER A 355 36.81 5.06 -0.84
C SER A 355 38.33 5.02 -1.05
N GLU A 356 39.05 4.36 -0.16
CA GLU A 356 40.51 4.17 -0.29
C GLU A 356 40.89 3.38 -1.55
N GLN A 357 39.96 2.58 -2.08
CA GLN A 357 40.10 1.80 -3.31
C GLN A 357 39.67 2.59 -4.56
N GLY A 358 39.28 3.85 -4.39
CA GLY A 358 38.81 4.74 -5.45
C GLY A 358 37.35 4.52 -5.85
N GLU A 359 36.58 3.69 -5.13
CA GLU A 359 35.16 3.47 -5.42
C GLU A 359 34.33 4.69 -5.04
N VAL A 360 33.34 5.03 -5.87
CA VAL A 360 32.53 6.23 -5.68
C VAL A 360 31.11 5.89 -5.26
N SER A 361 30.68 6.47 -4.14
CA SER A 361 29.29 6.48 -3.70
C SER A 361 28.77 7.91 -3.61
N GLY A 362 27.46 8.08 -3.71
CA GLY A 362 26.79 9.38 -3.76
C GLY A 362 25.59 9.47 -2.82
N GLY A 363 25.18 10.69 -2.49
CA GLY A 363 23.93 10.95 -1.80
C GLY A 363 23.90 10.36 -0.40
N SER A 364 22.90 9.54 -0.07
CA SER A 364 22.80 8.92 1.26
C SER A 364 23.86 7.86 1.50
N THR A 365 24.25 7.07 0.47
CA THR A 365 25.35 6.10 0.59
C THR A 365 26.66 6.79 0.95
N ALA A 366 26.97 7.94 0.33
CA ALA A 366 28.18 8.68 0.65
C ALA A 366 28.26 9.06 2.14
N LEU A 367 27.15 9.46 2.76
CA LEU A 367 27.14 9.77 4.18
C LEU A 367 27.35 8.53 5.05
N ILE A 368 26.76 7.39 4.68
CA ILE A 368 26.95 6.12 5.39
C ILE A 368 28.42 5.67 5.29
N ASP A 369 29.00 5.69 4.10
CA ASP A 369 30.37 5.26 3.87
C ASP A 369 31.38 6.19 4.59
N VAL A 370 31.11 7.50 4.66
CA VAL A 370 31.92 8.45 5.46
C VAL A 370 31.84 8.10 6.95
N LEU A 371 30.64 7.81 7.47
CA LEU A 371 30.47 7.43 8.87
C LEU A 371 31.21 6.12 9.17
N GLU A 372 31.14 5.15 8.27
CA GLU A 372 31.87 3.89 8.39
C GLU A 372 33.39 4.13 8.37
N GLY A 373 33.91 4.84 7.36
CA GLY A 373 35.33 5.16 7.22
C GLY A 373 35.89 6.03 8.36
N SER A 374 35.05 6.88 8.96
CA SER A 374 35.41 7.70 10.12
C SER A 374 35.26 6.97 11.47
N GLY A 375 34.98 5.67 11.48
CA GLY A 375 34.93 4.83 12.68
C GLY A 375 33.60 4.87 13.44
N ARG A 376 32.50 5.34 12.83
CA ARG A 376 31.14 5.34 13.37
C ARG A 376 30.28 4.22 12.77
N THR A 377 30.83 3.00 12.73
CA THR A 377 30.20 1.80 12.16
C THR A 377 28.80 1.53 12.69
N MET A 378 28.54 1.68 14.00
CA MET A 378 27.21 1.49 14.59
C MET A 378 26.16 2.47 14.03
N LEU A 379 26.53 3.75 13.87
CA LEU A 379 25.62 4.76 13.33
C LEU A 379 25.41 4.55 11.83
N ALA A 380 26.47 4.20 11.09
CA ALA A 380 26.39 3.84 9.68
C ALA A 380 25.44 2.64 9.47
N SER A 381 25.62 1.57 10.25
CA SER A 381 24.78 0.38 10.22
C SER A 381 23.32 0.69 10.56
N PHE A 382 23.07 1.51 11.59
CA PHE A 382 21.71 1.95 11.93
C PHE A 382 21.04 2.71 10.77
N LEU A 383 21.75 3.65 10.15
CA LEU A 383 21.24 4.44 9.03
C LEU A 383 21.02 3.61 7.76
N ASP A 384 21.74 2.48 7.61
CA ASP A 384 21.59 1.56 6.48
C ASP A 384 20.49 0.52 6.69
N THR A 385 19.82 0.52 7.84
CA THR A 385 18.65 -0.35 8.09
C THR A 385 17.50 -0.06 7.12
N ALA A 386 16.68 -1.07 6.84
CA ALA A 386 15.49 -0.92 5.98
C ALA A 386 14.52 0.17 6.47
N ALA A 387 14.51 0.47 7.77
CA ALA A 387 13.70 1.54 8.36
C ALA A 387 14.29 2.93 8.08
N CYS A 388 15.57 3.13 8.42
CA CYS A 388 16.16 4.46 8.34
C CYS A 388 16.54 4.86 6.90
N ARG A 389 16.90 3.89 6.06
CA ARG A 389 17.48 4.14 4.74
C ARG A 389 16.56 4.96 3.81
N PRO A 390 15.26 4.64 3.63
CA PRO A 390 14.37 5.44 2.79
C PRO A 390 14.17 6.87 3.30
N ILE A 391 14.12 7.06 4.62
CA ILE A 391 13.95 8.37 5.27
C ILE A 391 15.20 9.22 5.06
N LEU A 392 16.39 8.64 5.27
CA LEU A 392 17.67 9.31 5.05
C LEU A 392 17.82 9.72 3.59
N TRP A 393 17.53 8.79 2.67
CA TRP A 393 17.54 9.02 1.23
C TRP A 393 16.64 10.20 0.85
N PHE A 394 15.38 10.18 1.30
CA PHE A 394 14.42 11.23 0.98
C PHE A 394 14.87 12.59 1.55
N SER A 395 15.31 12.62 2.81
CA SER A 395 15.74 13.83 3.50
C SER A 395 16.91 14.52 2.79
N ILE A 396 17.96 13.77 2.44
CA ILE A 396 19.14 14.31 1.76
C ILE A 396 18.77 14.85 0.37
N ARG A 397 17.93 14.13 -0.38
CA ARG A 397 17.51 14.56 -1.72
C ARG A 397 16.58 15.76 -1.69
N PHE A 398 15.65 15.78 -0.74
CA PHE A 398 14.73 16.90 -0.58
C PHE A 398 15.51 18.18 -0.26
N VAL A 399 16.41 18.12 0.73
CA VAL A 399 17.17 19.30 1.15
C VAL A 399 18.16 19.75 0.06
N SER A 400 18.85 18.83 -0.61
CA SER A 400 19.73 19.19 -1.74
C SER A 400 18.96 19.90 -2.87
N GLN A 401 17.78 19.41 -3.26
CA GLN A 401 16.98 20.08 -4.30
C GLN A 401 16.51 21.48 -3.88
N VAL A 402 16.05 21.65 -2.64
CA VAL A 402 15.63 22.96 -2.13
C VAL A 402 16.82 23.92 -2.09
N ALA A 403 18.01 23.45 -1.69
CA ALA A 403 19.22 24.25 -1.65
C ALA A 403 19.67 24.70 -3.06
N HIS A 404 19.55 23.85 -4.08
CA HIS A 404 19.90 24.22 -5.46
C HIS A 404 18.98 25.25 -6.08
N LYS A 405 17.69 25.24 -5.73
CA LYS A 405 16.73 26.21 -6.29
C LYS A 405 16.96 27.65 -5.80
N LYS A 406 17.64 27.82 -4.65
CA LYS A 406 17.91 29.15 -4.06
C LYS A 406 19.21 29.80 -4.56
N ARG A 407 19.91 29.23 -5.53
CA ARG A 407 21.15 29.83 -6.04
C ARG A 407 20.84 31.04 -6.93
N PRO A 408 21.45 32.21 -6.68
CA PRO A 408 21.36 33.34 -7.60
C PRO A 408 22.02 32.95 -8.93
N GLY A 409 21.26 33.02 -10.04
CA GLY A 409 21.73 32.70 -11.39
C GLY A 409 21.07 31.48 -12.08
N ASN A 410 20.03 30.89 -11.49
CA ASN A 410 19.26 29.76 -12.05
C ASN A 410 17.79 30.09 -12.29
#